data_AF-A0A3N2GY04-F1
#
_entry.id   AF-A0A3N2GY04-F1
#
_cell.length_a   1.000
_cell.length_b   1.000
_cell.length_c   1.000
_cell.angle_alpha   90.00
_cell.angle_beta   90.00
_cell.angle_gamma   90.00
#
_symmetry.space_group_name_H-M   'P 1'
#
loop_
_entity.id
_entity.type
_entity.pdbx_description
1 polymer ?
#
loop_
_entity_poly.entity_id
_entity_poly.type
_entity_poly.pdbx_seq_one_letter_code
_entity_poly.pdbx_strand_id
1 'polypeptide(L)'
;MRRHRPVVEVPDVVGLGADDACSIVRRAGLVPAGPEGMPAPEEGVVVAQAPIGTAGAEQGATVVLITQHGRRPSDDPITPPPTEEADTLQPA
;
A
#
# COMPACT_ATOMS: atom_id res chain seq x y z
N MET A 1 -21.56 26.97 14.51
CA MET A 1 -20.20 27.11 13.96
C MET A 1 -19.98 26.00 12.94
N ARG A 2 -20.06 26.27 11.64
CA ARG A 2 -19.70 25.26 10.64
C ARG A 2 -18.18 25.14 10.73
N ARG A 3 -17.69 23.98 11.20
CA ARG A 3 -16.25 23.68 11.20
C ARG A 3 -15.85 23.73 9.72
N HIS A 4 -15.11 24.75 9.30
CA HIS A 4 -14.50 24.75 7.98
C HIS A 4 -13.46 23.65 7.98
N ARG A 5 -13.84 22.46 7.50
CA ARG A 5 -12.90 21.39 7.25
C ARG A 5 -12.17 21.79 5.96
N PRO A 6 -10.84 21.96 5.98
CA PRO A 6 -10.12 22.30 4.78
C PRO A 6 -10.30 21.18 3.76
N VAL A 7 -10.58 21.57 2.53
CA VAL A 7 -10.63 20.65 1.39
C VAL A 7 -9.19 20.41 0.96
N VAL A 8 -8.79 19.14 0.88
CA VAL A 8 -7.50 18.71 0.34
C VAL A 8 -7.73 18.00 -0.99
N GLU A 9 -6.77 18.13 -1.90
CA GLU A 9 -6.80 17.36 -3.14
C GLU A 9 -6.52 15.88 -2.86
N VAL A 10 -7.33 15.01 -3.44
CA VAL A 10 -7.07 13.58 -3.45
C VAL A 10 -5.90 13.31 -4.42
N PRO A 11 -4.79 12.74 -3.96
CA PRO A 11 -3.66 12.42 -4.82
C PRO A 11 -4.02 11.32 -5.82
N ASP A 12 -3.50 11.42 -7.05
CA ASP A 12 -3.64 10.30 -7.99
C ASP A 12 -2.60 9.21 -7.70
N VAL A 13 -3.06 8.08 -7.18
CA VAL A 13 -2.20 6.95 -6.79
C VAL A 13 -2.44 5.70 -7.63
N VAL A 14 -3.25 5.81 -8.68
CA VAL A 14 -3.47 4.71 -9.63
C VAL A 14 -2.16 4.41 -10.35
N GLY A 15 -1.81 3.12 -10.45
CA GLY A 15 -0.55 2.64 -11.00
C GLY A 15 0.61 2.60 -10.01
N LEU A 16 0.44 3.11 -8.78
CA LEU A 16 1.45 3.02 -7.73
C LEU A 16 1.33 1.70 -6.95
N GLY A 17 2.41 1.34 -6.26
CA GLY A 17 2.38 0.27 -5.26
C GLY A 17 1.46 0.64 -4.10
N ALA A 18 0.77 -0.35 -3.54
CA ALA A 18 -0.22 -0.14 -2.48
C ALA A 18 0.36 0.56 -1.24
N ASP A 19 1.59 0.21 -0.84
CA ASP A 19 2.30 0.86 0.27
C ASP A 19 2.61 2.35 0.00
N ASP A 20 3.18 2.64 -1.18
CA ASP A 20 3.47 4.01 -1.62
C ASP A 20 2.19 4.84 -1.71
N ALA A 21 1.14 4.27 -2.31
CA ALA A 21 -0.18 4.89 -2.42
C ALA A 21 -0.76 5.24 -1.05
N CYS A 22 -0.76 4.29 -0.11
CA CYS A 22 -1.19 4.53 1.26
C CYS A 22 -0.39 5.64 1.94
N SER A 23 0.92 5.66 1.74
CA SER A 23 1.80 6.69 2.31
C SER A 23 1.51 8.08 1.75
N ILE A 24 1.25 8.20 0.44
CA ILE A 24 0.88 9.46 -0.21
C ILE A 24 -0.47 9.96 0.31
N VAL A 25 -1.48 9.09 0.38
CA VAL A 25 -2.81 9.43 0.89
C VAL A 25 -2.74 9.92 2.34
N ARG A 26 -1.99 9.22 3.21
CA ARG A 26 -1.78 9.64 4.60
C ARG A 26 -1.09 11.01 4.69
N ARG A 27 -0.09 11.27 3.84
CA ARG A 27 0.63 12.56 3.78
C ARG A 27 -0.27 13.71 3.33
N ALA A 28 -1.25 13.43 2.46
CA ALA A 28 -2.28 14.40 2.06
C ALA A 28 -3.29 14.69 3.19
N GLY A 29 -3.22 13.99 4.33
CA GLY A 29 -4.18 14.12 5.43
C GLY A 29 -5.49 13.38 5.17
N LEU A 30 -5.45 12.36 4.33
CA LEU A 30 -6.57 11.48 3.99
C LEU A 30 -6.37 10.08 4.59
N VAL A 31 -7.43 9.29 4.64
CA VAL A 31 -7.42 7.95 5.24
C VAL A 31 -7.53 6.90 4.12
N PRO A 32 -6.46 6.14 3.80
CA PRO A 32 -6.58 5.05 2.85
C PRO A 32 -7.40 3.91 3.46
N ALA A 33 -8.25 3.28 2.65
CA ALA A 33 -9.04 2.11 3.02
C ALA A 33 -9.18 1.16 1.82
N GLY A 34 -9.49 -0.10 2.07
CA GLY A 34 -9.82 -1.08 1.04
C GLY A 34 -11.29 -0.99 0.59
N PRO A 35 -11.67 -1.72 -0.47
CA PRO A 35 -13.06 -1.81 -0.90
C PRO A 35 -13.94 -2.42 0.19
N GLU A 36 -15.22 -2.07 0.18
CA GLU A 36 -16.24 -2.63 1.09
C GLU A 36 -15.93 -2.46 2.60
N GLY A 37 -15.11 -1.46 2.95
CA GLY A 37 -14.72 -1.22 4.34
C GLY A 37 -13.56 -2.09 4.83
N MET A 38 -12.86 -2.77 3.93
CA MET A 38 -11.60 -3.44 4.26
C MET A 38 -10.52 -2.45 4.71
N PRO A 39 -9.49 -2.93 5.45
CA PRO A 39 -8.30 -2.13 5.72
C PRO A 39 -7.58 -1.75 4.42
N ALA A 40 -6.74 -0.71 4.49
CA ALA A 40 -5.97 -0.26 3.36
C ALA A 40 -5.06 -1.38 2.82
N PRO A 41 -4.97 -1.55 1.49
CA PRO A 41 -4.07 -2.56 0.93
C PRO A 41 -2.61 -2.15 1.15
N GLU A 42 -1.79 -3.09 1.60
CA GLU A 42 -0.35 -2.89 1.81
C GLU A 42 0.48 -3.47 0.64
N GLU A 43 -0.10 -4.38 -0.13
CA GLU A 43 0.56 -5.00 -1.29
C GLU A 43 -0.26 -4.88 -2.58
N GLY A 44 0.42 -5.17 -3.71
CA GLY A 44 -0.17 -5.09 -5.04
C GLY A 44 -0.01 -3.72 -5.69
N VAL A 45 -0.60 -3.57 -6.87
CA VAL A 45 -0.63 -2.31 -7.62
C VAL A 45 -2.04 -1.74 -7.55
N VAL A 46 -2.17 -0.47 -7.20
CA VAL A 46 -3.46 0.23 -7.20
C VAL A 46 -3.95 0.33 -8.63
N VAL A 47 -5.05 -0.32 -8.95
CA VAL A 47 -5.67 -0.28 -10.29
C VAL A 47 -6.82 0.70 -10.34
N ALA A 48 -7.41 1.03 -9.19
CA ALA A 48 -8.45 2.03 -9.09
C ALA A 48 -8.47 2.66 -7.69
N GLN A 49 -9.02 3.88 -7.63
CA GLN A 49 -9.28 4.57 -6.37
C GLN A 49 -10.63 5.30 -6.42
N ALA A 50 -11.22 5.51 -5.24
CA ALA A 50 -12.44 6.28 -5.06
C ALA A 50 -12.39 7.08 -3.74
N PRO A 51 -12.54 8.41 -3.73
CA PRO A 51 -12.80 9.31 -4.87
C PRO A 51 -11.68 9.28 -5.92
N ILE A 52 -11.96 9.73 -7.15
CA ILE A 52 -10.94 9.86 -8.19
C ILE A 52 -9.87 10.88 -7.75
N GLY A 53 -8.62 10.66 -8.17
CA GLY A 53 -7.56 11.65 -8.01
C GLY A 53 -8.00 13.02 -8.55
N THR A 54 -7.51 14.10 -7.95
CA THR A 54 -7.88 15.51 -8.21
C THR A 54 -9.27 15.94 -7.73
N ALA A 55 -10.07 15.02 -7.17
CA ALA A 55 -11.29 15.42 -6.48
C ALA A 55 -10.94 16.18 -5.19
N GLY A 56 -11.68 17.24 -4.89
CA GLY A 56 -11.61 17.90 -3.59
C GLY A 56 -12.30 17.03 -2.54
N ALA A 57 -11.54 16.52 -1.57
CA ALA A 57 -12.07 15.77 -0.45
C ALA A 57 -11.87 16.55 0.86
N GLU A 58 -12.76 16.35 1.83
CA GLU A 58 -12.53 16.91 3.16
C GLU A 58 -11.29 16.27 3.80
N GLN A 59 -10.50 17.05 4.53
CA GLN A 59 -9.39 16.50 5.30
C GLN A 59 -9.89 15.40 6.25
N GLY A 60 -9.25 14.23 6.20
CA GLY A 60 -9.66 13.02 6.92
C GLY A 60 -10.79 12.23 6.24
N ALA A 61 -11.08 12.50 4.96
CA ALA A 61 -11.93 11.65 4.16
C ALA A 61 -11.26 10.31 3.84
N THR A 62 -12.09 9.30 3.64
CA THR A 62 -11.64 7.95 3.28
C THR A 62 -11.43 7.86 1.77
N VAL A 63 -10.26 7.39 1.36
CA VAL A 63 -9.94 7.05 -0.03
C VAL A 63 -9.87 5.54 -0.15
N VAL A 64 -10.83 4.98 -0.86
CA VAL A 64 -10.89 3.55 -1.18
C VAL A 64 -9.87 3.25 -2.26
N LEU A 65 -8.93 2.36 -1.97
CA LEU A 65 -7.89 1.89 -2.88
C LEU A 65 -8.20 0.45 -3.26
N ILE A 66 -8.32 0.21 -4.57
CA ILE A 66 -8.54 -1.11 -5.15
C ILE A 66 -7.20 -1.54 -5.75
N THR A 67 -6.58 -2.54 -5.15
CA THR A 67 -5.33 -3.12 -5.65
C THR A 67 -5.60 -4.41 -6.38
N GLN A 68 -4.79 -4.67 -7.41
CA GLN A 68 -4.74 -5.96 -8.05
C GLN A 68 -3.44 -6.65 -7.65
N HIS A 69 -3.57 -7.80 -7.01
CA HIS A 69 -2.44 -8.70 -6.78
C HIS A 69 -2.32 -9.60 -8.01
N GLY A 70 -1.27 -9.40 -8.81
CA GLY A 70 -0.81 -10.49 -9.66
C GLY A 70 -0.35 -11.60 -8.73
N ARG A 71 -0.92 -12.81 -8.84
CA ARG A 71 -0.51 -14.01 -8.10
C ARG A 71 1.01 -14.00 -7.93
N ARG A 72 1.51 -13.70 -6.74
CA ARG A 72 2.92 -13.93 -6.41
C ARG A 72 3.02 -15.40 -6.03
N PRO A 73 3.73 -16.25 -6.80
CA PRO A 73 4.16 -17.56 -6.31
C PRO A 73 5.32 -17.41 -5.31
N SER A 74 5.22 -16.48 -4.36
CA SER A 74 6.34 -16.07 -3.50
C SER A 74 5.85 -15.82 -2.08
N ASP A 75 5.13 -16.80 -1.54
CA ASP A 75 5.07 -17.03 -0.09
C ASP A 75 6.10 -18.10 0.32
N ASP A 76 7.20 -18.24 -0.43
CA ASP A 76 8.40 -18.83 0.14
C ASP A 76 9.11 -17.71 0.90
N PRO A 77 9.10 -17.70 2.26
CA PRO A 77 10.14 -16.98 2.95
C PRO A 77 11.45 -17.61 2.47
N ILE A 78 12.20 -16.89 1.64
CA ILE A 78 13.63 -17.11 1.48
C ILE A 78 14.22 -16.79 2.86
N THR A 79 14.12 -17.75 3.77
CA THR A 79 15.08 -17.91 4.83
C THR A 79 16.39 -18.08 4.07
N PRO A 80 17.38 -17.18 4.18
CA PRO A 80 18.69 -17.54 3.67
C PRO A 80 19.01 -18.89 4.34
N PRO A 81 19.40 -19.94 3.61
CA PRO A 81 20.04 -21.05 4.30
C PRO A 81 21.15 -20.40 5.13
N PRO A 82 21.33 -20.77 6.41
CA PRO A 82 22.58 -20.41 7.05
C PRO A 82 23.65 -20.91 6.08
N THR A 83 24.43 -19.97 5.56
CA THR A 83 25.64 -20.25 4.80
C THR A 83 26.57 -20.93 5.79
N GLU A 84 26.37 -22.22 6.00
CA GLU A 84 27.35 -23.14 6.54
C GLU A 84 28.21 -23.58 5.35
N GLU A 85 28.79 -22.59 4.67
CA GLU A 85 29.91 -22.83 3.76
C GLU A 85 31.14 -23.01 4.64
N ALA A 86 31.66 -24.24 4.60
CA ALA A 86 33.06 -24.59 4.71
C ALA A 86 33.74 -24.46 6.09
N ASP A 87 33.88 -25.59 6.78
CA ASP A 87 35.17 -26.22 7.13
C ASP A 87 34.85 -27.51 7.92
N THR A 88 34.89 -28.72 7.37
CA THR A 88 36.13 -29.49 7.29
C THR A 88 35.97 -30.62 6.27
N LEU A 89 36.81 -30.56 5.24
CA LEU A 89 37.07 -31.67 4.34
C LEU A 89 38.06 -32.63 5.04
N GLN A 90 37.60 -33.85 5.31
CA GLN A 90 38.35 -35.12 5.19
C GLN A 90 39.31 -35.64 6.29
N PRO A 91 39.60 -36.97 6.25
CA PRO A 91 39.89 -37.85 7.38
C PRO A 91 41.39 -38.09 7.57
N ALA A 92 41.74 -38.71 8.69
CA ALA A 92 42.97 -39.50 8.86
C ALA A 92 42.72 -40.67 9.82
#